data_AF-A0A7X8A912-F1
#
_entry.id   AF-A0A7X8A912-F1
#
_cell.length_a   1.000
_cell.length_b   1.000
_cell.length_c   1.000
_cell.angle_alpha   90.00
_cell.angle_beta   90.00
_cell.angle_gamma   90.00
#
_symmetry.space_group_name_H-M   'P 1'
#
loop_
_entity.id
_entity.type
_entity.pdbx_description
1 polymer ?
#
loop_
_entity_poly.entity_id
_entity_poly.type
_entity_poly.pdbx_seq_one_letter_code
_entity_poly.pdbx_strand_id
1 'polypeptide(L)'
;MLSGQRPVLGINGLGRIGKLTLWHHIGRRHFSEIVVNIGRNVGTKLEDIARYIEKDSTYGSLHTYLHGYKADRVITDLNEESGRMVVDGIPVTVLRQTRNPKEIPWREHGVKLVVDATGKYTDPTLMPDAKGGAARGHIEAGADKVIVSAPFKIREKGVQMPDDAKTLVLGINDHEFEPKRHAIISGASCTTTCLAYMVKPLLDYFGADKILSVSMATIHGSTGSQEVLDRLPAAGATDLRKNRSIFNNIILTTTGAAKTLGLVIPAMNTIGFIAESVRVPVSTGSLIILVAAMRDESENPVINRKLINSIYRDAGQKDGRGFIRFTEEQNVSSDIIGMYGPATIIEGNETHTRTAVVSLDLRALLASSGTQVPADALTTVKVPITQAVIYGWYDNELGSYTNMLGGLTTKIAASVYQ
;
A
#
# COMPACT_ATOMS: atom_id res chain seq x y z
N MET A 1 -26.05 -26.64 -11.44
CA MET A 1 -26.01 -25.59 -12.48
C MET A 1 -25.26 -24.42 -11.88
N LEU A 2 -23.97 -24.27 -12.22
CA LEU A 2 -23.14 -23.15 -11.78
C LEU A 2 -23.77 -21.88 -12.32
N SER A 3 -24.04 -20.87 -11.49
CA SER A 3 -24.52 -19.57 -11.99
C SER A 3 -23.47 -19.02 -12.95
N GLY A 4 -23.77 -19.07 -14.25
CA GLY A 4 -22.87 -18.74 -15.35
C GLY A 4 -22.54 -17.24 -15.50
N GLN A 5 -22.60 -16.45 -14.42
CA GLN A 5 -22.15 -15.07 -14.44
C GLN A 5 -20.66 -15.03 -14.07
N ARG A 6 -19.82 -14.79 -15.08
CA ARG A 6 -18.42 -14.49 -14.85
C ARG A 6 -18.28 -13.18 -14.03
N PRO A 7 -17.26 -13.04 -13.17
CA PRO A 7 -17.15 -11.91 -12.25
C PRO A 7 -17.08 -10.56 -12.95
N VAL A 8 -17.82 -9.57 -12.46
CA VAL A 8 -17.76 -8.16 -12.92
C VAL A 8 -17.09 -7.31 -11.85
N LEU A 9 -16.10 -6.47 -12.21
CA LEU A 9 -15.44 -5.59 -11.24
C LEU A 9 -15.94 -4.15 -11.37
N GLY A 10 -16.27 -3.50 -10.25
CA GLY A 10 -16.44 -2.06 -10.18
C GLY A 10 -15.14 -1.35 -9.83
N ILE A 11 -14.82 -0.25 -10.50
CA ILE A 11 -13.74 0.67 -10.10
C ILE A 11 -14.33 2.07 -9.96
N ASN A 12 -14.29 2.64 -8.75
CA ASN A 12 -14.72 4.01 -8.52
C ASN A 12 -13.53 4.97 -8.53
N GLY A 13 -13.54 5.94 -9.45
CA GLY A 13 -12.49 6.93 -9.64
C GLY A 13 -11.43 6.47 -10.63
N LEU A 14 -11.48 7.00 -11.87
CA LEU A 14 -10.46 6.79 -12.90
C LEU A 14 -9.31 7.81 -12.77
N GLY A 15 -8.74 7.93 -11.56
CA GLY A 15 -7.51 8.69 -11.30
C GLY A 15 -6.27 7.84 -11.54
N ARG A 16 -5.15 8.21 -10.92
CA ARG A 16 -3.87 7.49 -11.05
C ARG A 16 -3.98 6.01 -10.68
N ILE A 17 -4.39 5.70 -9.44
CA ILE A 17 -4.52 4.32 -8.97
C ILE A 17 -5.67 3.58 -9.67
N GLY A 18 -6.79 4.26 -9.97
CA GLY A 18 -7.91 3.63 -10.66
C GLY A 18 -7.56 3.20 -12.09
N LYS A 19 -6.83 4.05 -12.83
CA LYS A 19 -6.31 3.70 -14.16
C LYS A 19 -5.37 2.50 -14.10
N LEU A 20 -4.43 2.48 -13.15
CA LEU A 20 -3.49 1.39 -13.02
C LEU A 20 -4.18 0.10 -12.54
N THR A 21 -5.20 0.21 -11.69
CA THR A 21 -6.05 -0.92 -11.26
C THR A 21 -6.79 -1.51 -12.45
N LEU A 22 -7.33 -0.66 -13.34
CA LEU A 22 -7.90 -1.11 -14.61
C LEU A 22 -6.85 -1.85 -15.43
N TRP A 23 -5.66 -1.27 -15.66
CA TRP A 23 -4.58 -1.92 -16.40
C TRP A 23 -4.22 -3.30 -15.85
N HIS A 24 -4.05 -3.40 -14.52
CA HIS A 24 -3.76 -4.64 -13.84
C HIS A 24 -4.82 -5.71 -14.13
N HIS A 25 -6.11 -5.37 -13.98
CA HIS A 25 -7.19 -6.35 -14.17
C HIS A 25 -7.44 -6.70 -15.63
N ILE A 26 -7.17 -5.79 -16.57
CA ILE A 26 -7.12 -6.09 -18.01
C ILE A 26 -6.04 -7.15 -18.29
N GLY A 27 -4.80 -6.92 -17.83
CA GLY A 27 -3.70 -7.88 -18.04
C GLY A 27 -3.93 -9.21 -17.33
N ARG A 28 -4.57 -9.20 -16.15
CA ARG A 28 -4.83 -10.41 -15.36
C ARG A 28 -5.97 -11.27 -15.90
N ARG A 29 -6.93 -10.67 -16.62
CA ARG A 29 -8.10 -11.35 -17.24
C ARG A 29 -8.93 -12.22 -16.28
N HIS A 30 -9.00 -11.82 -15.01
CA HIS A 30 -9.79 -12.54 -13.99
C HIS A 30 -11.29 -12.19 -14.08
N PHE A 31 -11.60 -10.93 -14.39
CA PHE A 31 -12.97 -10.43 -14.52
C PHE A 31 -13.39 -10.45 -15.99
N SER A 32 -14.66 -10.78 -16.27
CA SER A 32 -15.20 -10.78 -17.63
C SER A 32 -15.62 -9.40 -18.12
N GLU A 33 -15.91 -8.48 -17.20
CA GLU A 33 -16.28 -7.10 -17.50
C GLU A 33 -15.82 -6.21 -16.35
N ILE A 34 -15.46 -4.96 -16.67
CA ILE A 34 -15.07 -3.95 -15.69
C ILE A 34 -15.94 -2.70 -15.89
N VAL A 35 -16.56 -2.23 -14.83
CA VAL A 35 -17.36 -1.00 -14.83
C VAL A 35 -16.62 0.07 -14.04
N VAL A 36 -16.29 1.17 -14.71
CA VAL A 36 -15.52 2.28 -14.14
C VAL A 36 -16.43 3.47 -13.93
N ASN A 37 -16.55 3.94 -12.69
CA ASN A 37 -17.25 5.20 -12.41
C ASN A 37 -16.27 6.39 -12.36
N ILE A 38 -16.57 7.42 -13.13
CA ILE A 38 -15.94 8.75 -13.07
C ILE A 38 -16.88 9.77 -12.41
N GLY A 39 -18.19 9.57 -12.56
CA GLY A 39 -19.23 10.34 -11.90
C GLY A 39 -19.39 11.79 -12.40
N ARG A 40 -18.79 12.13 -13.54
CA ARG A 40 -19.00 13.41 -14.23
C ARG A 40 -18.66 13.29 -15.71
N ASN A 41 -19.12 14.25 -16.50
CA ASN A 41 -18.63 14.45 -17.86
C ASN A 41 -17.13 14.82 -17.85
N VAL A 42 -16.36 14.16 -18.70
CA VAL A 42 -14.90 14.34 -18.85
C VAL A 42 -14.57 14.30 -20.34
N GLY A 43 -13.72 15.22 -20.77
CA GLY A 43 -13.40 15.39 -22.17
C GLY A 43 -14.62 15.81 -22.99
N THR A 44 -14.53 15.61 -24.29
CA THR A 44 -15.57 15.87 -25.27
C THR A 44 -16.31 14.61 -25.70
N LYS A 45 -15.64 13.45 -25.64
CA LYS A 45 -16.17 12.14 -26.02
C LYS A 45 -15.42 11.01 -25.32
N LEU A 46 -15.96 9.80 -25.38
CA LEU A 46 -15.40 8.55 -24.85
C LEU A 46 -13.99 8.27 -25.39
N GLU A 47 -13.68 8.70 -26.61
CA GLU A 47 -12.32 8.63 -27.19
C GLU A 47 -11.28 9.36 -26.33
N ASP A 48 -11.64 10.46 -25.65
CA ASP A 48 -10.71 11.18 -24.77
C ASP A 48 -10.40 10.37 -23.50
N ILE A 49 -11.41 9.65 -22.99
CA ILE A 49 -11.26 8.73 -21.86
C ILE A 49 -10.42 7.51 -22.27
N ALA A 50 -10.69 6.94 -23.45
CA ALA A 50 -9.89 5.85 -24.01
C ALA A 50 -8.41 6.27 -24.17
N ARG A 51 -8.14 7.47 -24.67
CA ARG A 51 -6.77 8.02 -24.76
C ARG A 51 -6.11 8.19 -23.39
N TYR A 52 -6.85 8.66 -22.38
CA TYR A 52 -6.34 8.73 -21.01
C TYR A 52 -6.00 7.36 -20.42
N ILE A 53 -6.88 6.37 -20.64
CA ILE A 53 -6.64 4.97 -20.26
C ILE A 53 -5.42 4.44 -21.00
N GLU A 54 -5.24 4.76 -22.28
CA GLU A 54 -4.16 4.22 -23.10
C GLU A 54 -2.78 4.80 -22.78
N LYS A 55 -2.66 6.11 -22.54
CA LYS A 55 -1.35 6.80 -22.51
C LYS A 55 -0.91 7.15 -21.10
N ASP A 56 0.30 6.73 -20.71
CA ASP A 56 0.90 6.98 -19.39
C ASP A 56 2.32 7.55 -19.48
N SER A 57 2.60 8.63 -18.76
CA SER A 57 3.93 9.25 -18.77
C SER A 57 4.99 8.47 -17.99
N THR A 58 4.59 7.60 -17.06
CA THR A 58 5.52 6.78 -16.27
C THR A 58 5.73 5.40 -16.88
N TYR A 59 4.65 4.78 -17.38
CA TYR A 59 4.66 3.39 -17.84
C TYR A 59 4.53 3.21 -19.36
N GLY A 60 4.48 4.31 -20.12
CA GLY A 60 4.25 4.26 -21.56
C GLY A 60 2.79 4.01 -21.93
N SER A 61 2.53 3.42 -23.10
CA SER A 61 1.16 3.07 -23.51
C SER A 61 0.73 1.70 -22.98
N LEU A 62 -0.57 1.53 -22.73
CA LEU A 62 -1.15 0.27 -22.24
C LEU A 62 -0.76 -0.94 -23.10
N HIS A 63 -0.83 -0.81 -24.43
CA HIS A 63 -0.47 -1.90 -25.34
C HIS A 63 1.02 -2.29 -25.21
N THR A 64 1.91 -1.31 -25.11
CA THR A 64 3.34 -1.56 -24.93
C THR A 64 3.62 -2.17 -23.57
N TYR A 65 2.90 -1.75 -22.53
CA TYR A 65 2.99 -2.34 -21.20
C TYR A 65 2.54 -3.80 -21.19
N LEU A 66 1.43 -4.14 -21.85
CA LEU A 66 0.87 -5.50 -21.86
C LEU A 66 1.65 -6.46 -22.77
N HIS A 67 1.99 -6.01 -23.98
CA HIS A 67 2.45 -6.89 -25.07
C HIS A 67 3.83 -6.52 -25.62
N GLY A 68 4.50 -5.51 -25.05
CA GLY A 68 5.85 -5.10 -25.40
C GLY A 68 5.95 -4.13 -26.58
N TYR A 69 7.19 -3.83 -27.00
CA TYR A 69 7.51 -2.72 -27.91
C TYR A 69 6.94 -2.81 -29.34
N LYS A 70 6.41 -3.98 -29.75
CA LYS A 70 5.77 -4.20 -31.07
C LYS A 70 4.25 -4.24 -31.00
N ALA A 71 3.67 -3.90 -29.85
CA ALA A 71 2.24 -4.02 -29.64
C ALA A 71 1.46 -2.92 -30.37
N ASP A 72 0.35 -3.32 -30.99
CA ASP A 72 -0.64 -2.40 -31.53
C ASP A 72 -1.65 -1.96 -30.46
N ARG A 73 -2.42 -0.90 -30.75
CA ARG A 73 -3.46 -0.38 -29.87
C ARG A 73 -4.49 -1.46 -29.51
N VAL A 74 -4.77 -1.60 -28.21
CA VAL A 74 -5.68 -2.62 -27.66
C VAL A 74 -7.08 -2.10 -27.29
N ILE A 75 -7.39 -0.82 -27.52
CA ILE A 75 -8.72 -0.25 -27.24
C ILE A 75 -9.51 -0.14 -28.54
N THR A 76 -10.67 -0.79 -28.58
CA THR A 76 -11.57 -0.88 -29.74
C THR A 76 -13.03 -0.67 -29.35
N ASP A 77 -13.92 -0.65 -30.34
CA ASP A 77 -15.38 -0.73 -30.18
C ASP A 77 -15.98 0.32 -29.24
N LEU A 78 -15.51 1.58 -29.38
CA LEU A 78 -16.02 2.69 -28.59
C LEU A 78 -17.48 3.00 -28.97
N ASN A 79 -18.35 3.00 -27.97
CA ASN A 79 -19.76 3.36 -28.10
C ASN A 79 -20.08 4.49 -27.10
N GLU A 80 -20.25 5.71 -27.62
CA GLU A 80 -20.47 6.91 -26.80
C GLU A 80 -21.75 6.84 -25.96
N GLU A 81 -22.84 6.34 -26.57
CA GLU A 81 -24.18 6.31 -25.99
C GLU A 81 -24.23 5.43 -24.74
N SER A 82 -23.64 4.23 -24.83
CA SER A 82 -23.54 3.29 -23.70
C SER A 82 -22.34 3.56 -22.79
N GLY A 83 -21.37 4.38 -23.22
CA GLY A 83 -20.10 4.56 -22.52
C GLY A 83 -19.20 3.34 -22.53
N ARG A 84 -19.44 2.38 -23.44
CA ARG A 84 -18.75 1.09 -23.51
C ARG A 84 -17.59 1.11 -24.50
N MET A 85 -16.53 0.39 -24.18
CA MET A 85 -15.40 0.08 -25.07
C MET A 85 -14.90 -1.33 -24.79
N VAL A 86 -14.04 -1.86 -25.65
CA VAL A 86 -13.30 -3.10 -25.41
C VAL A 86 -11.82 -2.75 -25.20
N VAL A 87 -11.23 -3.26 -24.12
CA VAL A 87 -9.82 -3.04 -23.78
C VAL A 87 -9.12 -4.40 -23.69
N ASP A 88 -8.25 -4.70 -24.66
CA ASP A 88 -7.54 -5.98 -24.78
C ASP A 88 -8.49 -7.20 -24.72
N GLY A 89 -9.67 -7.08 -25.33
CA GLY A 89 -10.71 -8.12 -25.34
C GLY A 89 -11.61 -8.17 -24.09
N ILE A 90 -11.39 -7.30 -23.10
CA ILE A 90 -12.25 -7.17 -21.92
C ILE A 90 -13.21 -5.99 -22.12
N PRO A 91 -14.53 -6.20 -22.03
CA PRO A 91 -15.51 -5.12 -21.97
C PRO A 91 -15.28 -4.17 -20.80
N VAL A 92 -15.29 -2.87 -21.09
CA VAL A 92 -15.21 -1.79 -20.11
C VAL A 92 -16.34 -0.80 -20.31
N THR A 93 -17.13 -0.57 -19.27
CA THR A 93 -18.25 0.39 -19.28
C THR A 93 -17.91 1.58 -18.37
N VAL A 94 -18.01 2.80 -18.89
CA VAL A 94 -17.65 4.04 -18.16
C VAL A 94 -18.88 4.83 -17.75
N LEU A 95 -19.08 4.98 -16.44
CA LEU A 95 -20.17 5.74 -15.84
C LEU A 95 -19.75 7.18 -15.54
N ARG A 96 -20.62 8.15 -15.87
CA ARG A 96 -20.32 9.59 -15.88
C ARG A 96 -21.38 10.46 -15.17
N GLN A 97 -22.36 9.84 -14.52
CA GLN A 97 -23.57 10.53 -14.07
C GLN A 97 -23.45 11.05 -12.62
N THR A 98 -23.00 10.23 -11.68
CA THR A 98 -22.99 10.59 -10.24
C THR A 98 -21.67 10.28 -9.54
N ARG A 99 -21.28 11.19 -8.65
CA ARG A 99 -20.13 11.03 -7.75
C ARG A 99 -20.51 10.44 -6.40
N ASN A 100 -21.79 10.37 -6.06
CA ASN A 100 -22.22 9.84 -4.77
C ASN A 100 -22.22 8.30 -4.84
N PRO A 101 -21.41 7.58 -4.03
CA PRO A 101 -21.34 6.12 -4.08
C PRO A 101 -22.69 5.41 -4.00
N LYS A 102 -23.64 5.98 -3.23
CA LYS A 102 -25.00 5.44 -3.05
C LYS A 102 -25.87 5.47 -4.31
N GLU A 103 -25.54 6.34 -5.27
CA GLU A 103 -26.32 6.55 -6.48
C GLU A 103 -25.72 5.86 -7.71
N ILE A 104 -24.52 5.28 -7.60
CA ILE A 104 -23.87 4.61 -8.73
C ILE A 104 -24.57 3.27 -8.98
N PRO A 105 -25.07 2.97 -10.19
CA PRO A 105 -25.95 1.83 -10.45
C PRO A 105 -25.21 0.47 -10.50
N TRP A 106 -24.48 0.09 -9.44
CA TRP A 106 -23.70 -1.16 -9.40
C TRP A 106 -24.58 -2.39 -9.60
N ARG A 107 -25.77 -2.42 -9.01
CA ARG A 107 -26.73 -3.51 -9.16
C ARG A 107 -27.12 -3.76 -10.61
N GLU A 108 -27.37 -2.70 -11.38
CA GLU A 108 -27.78 -2.79 -12.79
C GLU A 108 -26.65 -3.37 -13.66
N HIS A 109 -25.40 -3.11 -13.28
CA HIS A 109 -24.21 -3.64 -13.94
C HIS A 109 -23.71 -4.96 -13.38
N GLY A 110 -24.41 -5.58 -12.41
CA GLY A 110 -23.99 -6.84 -11.79
C GLY A 110 -22.68 -6.74 -10.98
N VAL A 111 -22.30 -5.54 -10.55
CA VAL A 111 -21.09 -5.29 -9.77
C VAL A 111 -21.35 -5.61 -8.29
N LYS A 112 -20.71 -6.66 -7.78
CA LYS A 112 -20.74 -7.04 -6.36
C LYS A 112 -19.46 -6.68 -5.59
N LEU A 113 -18.35 -6.46 -6.29
CA LEU A 113 -17.08 -6.01 -5.70
C LEU A 113 -16.65 -4.70 -6.34
N VAL A 114 -16.37 -3.69 -5.50
CA VAL A 114 -15.89 -2.38 -5.94
C VAL A 114 -14.48 -2.12 -5.38
N VAL A 115 -13.57 -1.63 -6.22
CA VAL A 115 -12.34 -0.96 -5.78
C VAL A 115 -12.58 0.55 -5.82
N ASP A 116 -12.60 1.20 -4.66
CA ASP A 116 -12.64 2.67 -4.57
C ASP A 116 -11.23 3.24 -4.60
N ALA A 117 -10.90 3.88 -5.73
CA ALA A 117 -9.64 4.54 -6.00
C ALA A 117 -9.76 6.08 -6.03
N THR A 118 -10.82 6.63 -5.41
CA THR A 118 -11.05 8.08 -5.36
C THR A 118 -10.16 8.79 -4.35
N GLY A 119 -9.71 8.06 -3.30
CA GLY A 119 -9.02 8.63 -2.14
C GLY A 119 -9.90 9.48 -1.22
N LYS A 120 -11.20 9.63 -1.52
CA LYS A 120 -12.14 10.48 -0.78
C LYS A 120 -12.86 9.70 0.31
N TYR A 121 -13.32 8.49 0.01
CA TYR A 121 -14.19 7.68 0.86
C TYR A 121 -13.39 6.76 1.79
N THR A 122 -12.54 7.37 2.63
CA THR A 122 -11.58 6.64 3.48
C THR A 122 -12.02 6.47 4.93
N ASP A 123 -13.14 7.06 5.34
CA ASP A 123 -13.67 6.89 6.69
C ASP A 123 -14.71 5.74 6.71
N PRO A 124 -14.40 4.58 7.33
CA PRO A 124 -15.29 3.41 7.32
C PRO A 124 -16.49 3.57 8.26
N THR A 125 -16.52 4.60 9.11
CA THR A 125 -17.60 4.83 10.08
C THR A 125 -18.78 5.58 9.46
N LEU A 126 -18.56 6.27 8.33
CA LEU A 126 -19.59 7.10 7.69
C LEU A 126 -20.68 6.24 7.06
N MET A 127 -21.93 6.60 7.34
CA MET A 127 -23.12 5.95 6.80
C MET A 127 -23.34 6.27 5.31
N PRO A 128 -24.07 5.41 4.55
CA PRO A 128 -24.32 5.61 3.11
C PRO A 128 -24.90 6.97 2.72
N ASP A 129 -25.63 7.62 3.62
CA ASP A 129 -26.29 8.92 3.45
C ASP A 129 -25.45 10.12 3.91
N ALA A 130 -24.21 9.88 4.35
CA ALA A 130 -23.32 10.95 4.80
C ALA A 130 -23.15 12.05 3.74
N LYS A 131 -23.18 13.31 4.19
CA LYS A 131 -23.01 14.47 3.32
C LYS A 131 -21.67 14.41 2.59
N GLY A 132 -21.73 14.31 1.27
CA GLY A 132 -20.56 14.20 0.40
C GLY A 132 -20.19 12.76 0.00
N GLY A 133 -20.93 11.76 0.49
CA GLY A 133 -20.81 10.33 0.18
C GLY A 133 -19.89 9.57 1.14
N ALA A 134 -20.06 8.24 1.18
CA ALA A 134 -19.27 7.31 1.99
C ALA A 134 -19.00 6.01 1.25
N ALA A 135 -17.98 5.25 1.66
CA ALA A 135 -17.66 3.96 1.05
C ALA A 135 -18.83 2.97 1.17
N ARG A 136 -19.58 3.04 2.27
CA ARG A 136 -20.82 2.26 2.49
C ARG A 136 -21.90 2.52 1.45
N GLY A 137 -21.87 3.67 0.77
CA GLY A 137 -22.79 3.95 -0.33
C GLY A 137 -22.64 2.95 -1.49
N HIS A 138 -21.43 2.43 -1.75
CA HIS A 138 -21.26 1.37 -2.76
C HIS A 138 -22.08 0.12 -2.43
N ILE A 139 -22.16 -0.24 -1.14
CA ILE A 139 -22.90 -1.41 -0.68
C ILE A 139 -24.40 -1.18 -0.86
N GLU A 140 -24.89 -0.02 -0.43
CA GLU A 140 -26.29 0.39 -0.61
C GLU A 140 -26.71 0.37 -2.09
N ALA A 141 -25.79 0.74 -2.99
CA ALA A 141 -26.04 0.78 -4.43
C ALA A 141 -25.92 -0.60 -5.13
N GLY A 142 -25.63 -1.66 -4.38
CA GLY A 142 -25.72 -3.05 -4.85
C GLY A 142 -24.42 -3.86 -4.79
N ALA A 143 -23.30 -3.28 -4.34
CA ALA A 143 -22.09 -4.06 -4.09
C ALA A 143 -22.22 -4.87 -2.78
N ASP A 144 -21.59 -6.04 -2.72
CA ASP A 144 -21.46 -6.82 -1.48
C ASP A 144 -20.23 -6.37 -0.67
N LYS A 145 -19.17 -5.94 -1.36
CA LYS A 145 -17.90 -5.54 -0.74
C LYS A 145 -17.25 -4.36 -1.46
N VAL A 146 -16.54 -3.55 -0.69
CA VAL A 146 -15.72 -2.45 -1.20
C VAL A 146 -14.29 -2.54 -0.67
N ILE A 147 -13.31 -2.38 -1.57
CA ILE A 147 -11.89 -2.26 -1.24
C ILE A 147 -11.48 -0.81 -1.51
N VAL A 148 -11.11 -0.07 -0.47
CA VAL A 148 -10.58 1.29 -0.57
C VAL A 148 -9.07 1.23 -0.81
N SER A 149 -8.58 1.89 -1.86
CA SER A 149 -7.16 1.92 -2.24
C SER A 149 -6.31 2.88 -1.39
N ALA A 150 -6.63 3.02 -0.11
CA ALA A 150 -5.94 3.89 0.83
C ALA A 150 -6.18 3.45 2.28
N PRO A 151 -5.32 3.87 3.24
CA PRO A 151 -5.57 3.64 4.66
C PRO A 151 -6.87 4.29 5.12
N PHE A 152 -7.56 3.63 6.05
CA PHE A 152 -8.71 4.24 6.69
C PHE A 152 -8.32 5.48 7.50
N LYS A 153 -9.20 6.50 7.47
CA LYS A 153 -9.05 7.76 8.19
C LYS A 153 -10.32 8.09 8.94
N ILE A 154 -10.44 7.54 10.15
CA ILE A 154 -11.52 7.87 11.08
C ILE A 154 -11.30 9.31 11.56
N ARG A 155 -12.24 10.19 11.24
CA ARG A 155 -12.15 11.63 11.55
C ARG A 155 -12.50 11.95 13.00
N GLU A 156 -13.44 11.20 13.55
CA GLU A 156 -13.92 11.39 14.92
C GLU A 156 -12.97 10.73 15.92
N LYS A 157 -12.52 11.50 16.93
CA LYS A 157 -11.61 10.98 17.95
C LYS A 157 -12.37 10.05 18.90
N GLY A 158 -11.75 8.93 19.27
CA GLY A 158 -12.32 7.96 20.20
C GLY A 158 -13.24 6.92 19.55
N VAL A 159 -13.57 7.08 18.26
CA VAL A 159 -14.34 6.07 17.52
C VAL A 159 -13.41 4.93 17.10
N GLN A 160 -13.85 3.70 17.40
CA GLN A 160 -13.13 2.49 17.04
C GLN A 160 -13.41 2.07 15.59
N MET A 161 -12.55 1.19 15.06
CA MET A 161 -12.79 0.58 13.75
C MET A 161 -14.10 -0.22 13.80
N PRO A 162 -15.05 -0.03 12.85
CA PRO A 162 -16.22 -0.89 12.75
C PRO A 162 -15.85 -2.37 12.56
N ASP A 163 -16.63 -3.29 13.12
CA ASP A 163 -16.33 -4.73 13.08
C ASP A 163 -16.31 -5.33 11.66
N ASP A 164 -17.02 -4.69 10.73
CA ASP A 164 -17.09 -5.06 9.32
C ASP A 164 -15.99 -4.39 8.45
N ALA A 165 -15.12 -3.60 9.07
CA ALA A 165 -14.03 -2.88 8.41
C ALA A 165 -12.66 -3.48 8.76
N LYS A 166 -11.87 -3.84 7.75
CA LYS A 166 -10.56 -4.48 7.96
C LYS A 166 -9.47 -3.90 7.06
N THR A 167 -8.29 -3.65 7.61
CA THR A 167 -7.10 -3.29 6.81
C THR A 167 -6.33 -4.56 6.48
N LEU A 168 -6.09 -4.80 5.19
CA LEU A 168 -5.45 -6.02 4.70
C LEU A 168 -4.29 -5.69 3.76
N VAL A 169 -3.19 -6.40 3.95
CA VAL A 169 -2.07 -6.46 3.01
C VAL A 169 -1.96 -7.91 2.54
N LEU A 170 -2.13 -8.11 1.22
CA LEU A 170 -2.01 -9.41 0.57
C LEU A 170 -0.69 -10.07 0.97
N GLY A 171 -0.75 -11.32 1.43
CA GLY A 171 0.37 -12.14 1.86
C GLY A 171 0.94 -11.85 3.25
N ILE A 172 0.43 -10.84 3.96
CA ILE A 172 0.80 -10.55 5.36
C ILE A 172 -0.31 -10.97 6.31
N ASN A 173 -1.48 -10.33 6.21
CA ASN A 173 -2.63 -10.58 7.10
C ASN A 173 -3.95 -10.82 6.35
N ASP A 174 -3.88 -11.05 5.04
CA ASP A 174 -5.03 -11.35 4.19
C ASP A 174 -5.73 -12.67 4.53
N HIS A 175 -5.13 -13.52 5.37
CA HIS A 175 -5.76 -14.70 5.95
C HIS A 175 -6.77 -14.33 7.06
N GLU A 176 -6.69 -13.13 7.64
CA GLU A 176 -7.67 -12.62 8.61
C GLU A 176 -8.97 -12.13 7.95
N PHE A 177 -9.06 -12.18 6.62
CA PHE A 177 -10.28 -11.80 5.92
C PHE A 177 -11.40 -12.81 6.18
N GLU A 178 -12.48 -12.36 6.82
CA GLU A 178 -13.69 -13.14 7.06
C GLU A 178 -14.82 -12.71 6.11
N PRO A 179 -15.15 -13.49 5.06
CA PRO A 179 -16.11 -13.06 4.02
C PRO A 179 -17.50 -12.70 4.54
N LYS A 180 -17.96 -13.35 5.61
CA LYS A 180 -19.28 -13.08 6.21
C LYS A 180 -19.30 -11.81 7.09
N ARG A 181 -18.15 -11.36 7.57
CA ARG A 181 -18.04 -10.20 8.48
C ARG A 181 -17.55 -8.96 7.76
N HIS A 182 -16.47 -9.06 6.98
CA HIS A 182 -15.80 -7.90 6.41
C HIS A 182 -16.45 -7.47 5.10
N ALA A 183 -17.04 -6.27 5.09
CA ALA A 183 -17.66 -5.65 3.93
C ALA A 183 -16.84 -4.46 3.37
N ILE A 184 -16.06 -3.79 4.24
CA ILE A 184 -15.22 -2.65 3.86
C ILE A 184 -13.77 -3.00 4.13
N ILE A 185 -12.96 -3.00 3.10
CA ILE A 185 -11.56 -3.38 3.19
C ILE A 185 -10.70 -2.17 2.85
N SER A 186 -9.67 -1.89 3.65
CA SER A 186 -8.60 -0.98 3.26
C SER A 186 -7.44 -1.80 2.70
N GLY A 187 -7.02 -1.48 1.48
CA GLY A 187 -5.78 -2.02 0.89
C GLY A 187 -4.51 -1.35 1.41
N ALA A 188 -4.56 -0.75 2.61
CA ALA A 188 -3.47 0.01 3.23
C ALA A 188 -2.88 1.10 2.29
N SER A 189 -1.60 1.44 2.45
CA SER A 189 -0.85 2.34 1.56
C SER A 189 0.34 1.64 0.94
N CYS A 190 0.85 2.16 -0.18
CA CYS A 190 2.07 1.69 -0.83
C CYS A 190 3.26 1.55 0.14
N THR A 191 3.50 2.55 1.00
CA THR A 191 4.56 2.49 2.02
C THR A 191 4.29 1.41 3.07
N THR A 192 3.04 1.23 3.52
CA THR A 192 2.70 0.19 4.51
C THR A 192 2.89 -1.20 3.91
N THR A 193 2.50 -1.39 2.65
CA THR A 193 2.71 -2.64 1.92
C THR A 193 4.20 -2.99 1.85
N CYS A 194 5.04 -2.08 1.33
CA CYS A 194 6.50 -2.32 1.28
C CYS A 194 7.08 -2.59 2.67
N LEU A 195 6.75 -1.74 3.65
CA LEU A 195 7.26 -1.86 5.01
C LEU A 195 6.87 -3.19 5.68
N ALA A 196 5.64 -3.65 5.50
CA ALA A 196 5.20 -4.93 6.06
C ALA A 196 6.05 -6.09 5.56
N TYR A 197 6.42 -6.07 4.28
CA TYR A 197 7.31 -7.06 3.68
C TYR A 197 8.79 -6.89 4.05
N MET A 198 9.22 -5.71 4.49
CA MET A 198 10.56 -5.53 5.08
C MET A 198 10.62 -6.03 6.53
N VAL A 199 9.57 -5.78 7.32
CA VAL A 199 9.58 -6.03 8.77
C VAL A 199 9.22 -7.48 9.10
N LYS A 200 8.27 -8.09 8.38
CA LYS A 200 7.80 -9.45 8.67
C LYS A 200 8.93 -10.51 8.68
N PRO A 201 9.88 -10.54 7.72
CA PRO A 201 10.99 -11.50 7.77
C PRO A 201 11.88 -11.34 9.02
N LEU A 202 12.14 -10.10 9.44
CA LEU A 202 12.93 -9.84 10.65
C LEU A 202 12.18 -10.31 11.90
N LEU A 203 10.88 -10.01 11.99
CA LEU A 203 10.05 -10.46 13.10
C LEU A 203 9.95 -11.99 13.18
N ASP A 204 9.78 -12.65 12.04
CA ASP A 204 9.68 -14.11 11.98
C ASP A 204 10.98 -14.80 12.40
N TYR A 205 12.12 -14.18 12.09
CA TYR A 205 13.43 -14.72 12.42
C TYR A 205 13.82 -14.42 13.88
N PHE A 206 13.69 -13.17 14.31
CA PHE A 206 14.20 -12.73 15.62
C PHE A 206 13.17 -12.82 16.75
N GLY A 207 11.88 -12.78 16.42
CA GLY A 207 10.81 -12.51 17.38
C GLY A 207 10.73 -11.02 17.76
N ALA A 208 9.57 -10.61 18.26
CA ALA A 208 9.32 -9.20 18.64
C ALA A 208 10.22 -8.75 19.79
N ASP A 209 10.51 -9.61 20.77
CA ASP A 209 11.26 -9.27 21.98
C ASP A 209 12.73 -8.91 21.71
N LYS A 210 13.30 -9.39 20.61
CA LYS A 210 14.68 -9.05 20.21
C LYS A 210 14.76 -7.72 19.47
N ILE A 211 13.68 -7.25 18.87
CA ILE A 211 13.63 -5.96 18.16
C ILE A 211 13.25 -4.87 19.15
N LEU A 212 14.24 -4.08 19.57
CA LEU A 212 14.08 -3.06 20.61
C LEU A 212 13.35 -1.82 20.07
N SER A 213 13.69 -1.41 18.86
CA SER A 213 13.04 -0.30 18.18
C SER A 213 13.22 -0.39 16.67
N VAL A 214 12.30 0.26 15.98
CA VAL A 214 12.36 0.45 14.54
C VAL A 214 12.20 1.93 14.25
N SER A 215 12.90 2.44 13.25
CA SER A 215 12.58 3.71 12.64
C SER A 215 12.66 3.59 11.13
N MET A 216 11.89 4.40 10.42
CA MET A 216 12.01 4.46 8.96
C MET A 216 11.79 5.84 8.42
N ALA A 217 12.46 6.12 7.31
CA ALA A 217 12.14 7.23 6.43
C ALA A 217 11.83 6.68 5.04
N THR A 218 10.71 7.11 4.46
CA THR A 218 10.43 6.83 3.05
C THR A 218 10.83 8.01 2.17
N ILE A 219 11.73 7.76 1.22
CA ILE A 219 12.02 8.67 0.12
C ILE A 219 11.03 8.33 -0.99
N HIS A 220 10.03 9.19 -1.15
CA HIS A 220 8.82 8.85 -1.87
C HIS A 220 8.67 9.69 -3.13
N GLY A 221 8.31 9.03 -4.23
CA GLY A 221 7.92 9.65 -5.48
C GLY A 221 6.75 10.63 -5.35
N SER A 222 6.61 11.44 -6.39
CA SER A 222 5.57 12.45 -6.52
C SER A 222 4.18 11.80 -6.55
N THR A 223 3.17 12.50 -6.03
CA THR A 223 1.77 12.03 -6.11
C THR A 223 0.87 13.19 -6.55
N GLY A 224 -0.35 12.88 -6.96
CA GLY A 224 -1.33 13.90 -7.36
C GLY A 224 -1.82 14.82 -6.23
N SER A 225 -1.32 14.64 -5.01
CA SER A 225 -1.61 15.54 -3.88
C SER A 225 -0.61 16.68 -3.71
N GLN A 226 0.54 16.64 -4.41
CA GLN A 226 1.50 17.73 -4.42
C GLN A 226 1.21 18.72 -5.57
N GLU A 227 1.63 19.96 -5.39
CA GLU A 227 1.39 21.03 -6.34
C GLU A 227 2.53 21.13 -7.37
N VAL A 228 2.18 21.46 -8.63
CA VAL A 228 3.16 21.70 -9.70
C VAL A 228 3.88 23.02 -9.47
N LEU A 229 3.14 24.05 -9.09
CA LEU A 229 3.66 25.38 -8.71
C LEU A 229 3.15 25.73 -7.33
N ASP A 230 3.82 26.68 -6.67
CA ASP A 230 3.39 27.15 -5.35
C ASP A 230 1.93 27.63 -5.37
N ARG A 231 1.13 27.19 -4.40
CA ARG A 231 -0.31 27.48 -4.32
C ARG A 231 -0.69 27.95 -2.92
N LEU A 232 -1.73 28.78 -2.81
CA LEU A 232 -2.29 29.12 -1.49
C LEU A 232 -2.80 27.88 -0.73
N PRO A 233 -2.55 27.80 0.58
CA PRO A 233 -3.08 26.72 1.42
C PRO A 233 -4.60 26.76 1.50
N ALA A 234 -5.21 25.58 1.63
CA ALA A 234 -6.62 25.47 1.97
C ALA A 234 -6.87 25.96 3.41
N ALA A 235 -8.09 26.42 3.69
CA ALA A 235 -8.49 26.81 5.03
C ALA A 235 -8.27 25.64 6.02
N GLY A 236 -7.58 25.92 7.14
CA GLY A 236 -7.25 24.93 8.17
C GLY A 236 -6.04 24.02 7.85
N ALA A 237 -5.30 24.28 6.76
CA ALA A 237 -4.07 23.56 6.49
C ALA A 237 -2.99 23.84 7.56
N THR A 238 -2.46 22.78 8.15
CA THR A 238 -1.41 22.87 9.17
C THR A 238 -0.01 22.58 8.62
N ASP A 239 0.10 21.84 7.52
CA ASP A 239 1.37 21.54 6.85
C ASP A 239 1.49 22.35 5.54
N LEU A 240 2.08 23.54 5.64
CA LEU A 240 2.23 24.48 4.52
C LEU A 240 3.29 24.03 3.49
N ARG A 241 4.10 23.02 3.79
CA ARG A 241 5.13 22.53 2.86
C ARG A 241 4.51 21.87 1.63
N LYS A 242 3.32 21.29 1.78
CA LYS A 242 2.56 20.61 0.70
C LYS A 242 2.09 21.56 -0.40
N ASN A 243 2.12 22.86 -0.12
CA ASN A 243 1.75 23.91 -1.05
C ASN A 243 2.91 24.38 -1.95
N ARG A 244 4.12 23.84 -1.74
CA ARG A 244 5.30 24.18 -2.53
C ARG A 244 5.44 23.23 -3.73
N SER A 245 6.03 23.72 -4.81
CA SER A 245 6.27 22.96 -6.05
C SER A 245 7.03 21.66 -5.80
N ILE A 246 6.54 20.55 -6.36
CA ILE A 246 7.20 19.24 -6.26
C ILE A 246 8.44 19.11 -7.14
N PHE A 247 8.59 19.90 -8.20
CA PHE A 247 9.64 19.71 -9.21
C PHE A 247 11.05 20.09 -8.73
N ASN A 248 11.14 20.94 -7.71
CA ASN A 248 12.42 21.52 -7.26
C ASN A 248 12.58 21.50 -5.74
N ASN A 249 11.79 20.71 -5.02
CA ASN A 249 11.86 20.63 -3.55
C ASN A 249 11.97 19.19 -3.05
N ILE A 250 12.64 19.08 -1.90
CA ILE A 250 12.57 17.93 -1.01
C ILE A 250 11.57 18.30 0.09
N ILE A 251 10.41 17.64 0.13
CA ILE A 251 9.30 18.03 1.00
C ILE A 251 9.12 17.01 2.13
N LEU A 252 9.43 17.44 3.35
CA LEU A 252 9.19 16.65 4.57
C LEU A 252 7.68 16.54 4.84
N THR A 253 7.20 15.36 5.20
CA THR A 253 5.81 15.14 5.55
C THR A 253 5.64 13.96 6.52
N THR A 254 4.52 13.95 7.24
CA THR A 254 4.21 12.84 8.13
C THR A 254 3.61 11.67 7.35
N THR A 255 3.78 10.46 7.89
CA THR A 255 3.20 9.25 7.34
C THR A 255 2.41 8.47 8.39
N GLY A 256 1.27 7.92 7.99
CA GLY A 256 0.48 7.02 8.82
C GLY A 256 0.96 5.57 8.79
N ALA A 257 2.05 5.27 8.08
CA ALA A 257 2.50 3.89 7.84
C ALA A 257 2.76 3.12 9.14
N ALA A 258 3.29 3.76 10.18
CA ALA A 258 3.49 3.12 11.49
C ALA A 258 2.19 2.65 12.12
N LYS A 259 1.20 3.53 12.20
CA LYS A 259 -0.13 3.20 12.73
C LYS A 259 -0.79 2.07 11.93
N THR A 260 -0.73 2.16 10.60
CA THR A 260 -1.34 1.14 9.72
C THR A 260 -0.60 -0.20 9.82
N LEU A 261 0.73 -0.18 9.95
CA LEU A 261 1.53 -1.40 10.14
C LEU A 261 1.10 -2.14 11.41
N GLY A 262 0.85 -1.45 12.51
CA GLY A 262 0.34 -2.05 13.75
C GLY A 262 -1.03 -2.72 13.62
N LEU A 263 -1.85 -2.33 12.63
CA LEU A 263 -3.12 -3.00 12.32
C LEU A 263 -2.92 -4.28 11.49
N VAL A 264 -1.84 -4.34 10.73
CA VAL A 264 -1.51 -5.43 9.79
C VAL A 264 -0.58 -6.47 10.43
N ILE A 265 0.30 -6.03 11.32
CA ILE A 265 1.24 -6.85 12.09
C ILE A 265 1.13 -6.42 13.56
N PRO A 266 0.20 -7.00 14.35
CA PRO A 266 -0.08 -6.56 15.72
C PRO A 266 1.14 -6.57 16.66
N ALA A 267 2.10 -7.47 16.43
CA ALA A 267 3.37 -7.52 17.17
C ALA A 267 4.18 -6.21 17.07
N MET A 268 3.97 -5.38 16.04
CA MET A 268 4.62 -4.08 15.93
C MET A 268 4.12 -3.05 16.94
N ASN A 269 2.96 -3.28 17.58
CA ASN A 269 2.44 -2.36 18.60
C ASN A 269 3.23 -2.42 19.92
N THR A 270 4.04 -3.47 20.13
CA THR A 270 4.90 -3.59 21.32
C THR A 270 6.31 -3.05 21.07
N ILE A 271 6.64 -2.67 19.84
CA ILE A 271 7.96 -2.19 19.43
C ILE A 271 7.88 -0.69 19.22
N GLY A 272 8.80 0.07 19.83
CA GLY A 272 8.88 1.51 19.61
C GLY A 272 9.15 1.81 18.13
N PHE A 273 8.20 2.47 17.45
CA PHE A 273 8.29 2.71 16.00
C PHE A 273 8.12 4.18 15.62
N ILE A 274 9.08 4.72 14.87
CA ILE A 274 9.05 6.07 14.29
C ILE A 274 9.01 5.95 12.76
N ALA A 275 8.14 6.71 12.09
CA ALA A 275 8.04 6.70 10.64
C ALA A 275 7.91 8.13 10.08
N GLU A 276 8.79 8.45 9.13
CA GLU A 276 8.86 9.75 8.46
C GLU A 276 8.74 9.59 6.94
N SER A 277 8.36 10.67 6.25
CA SER A 277 8.29 10.68 4.79
C SER A 277 8.93 11.93 4.21
N VAL A 278 9.64 11.73 3.11
CA VAL A 278 10.29 12.78 2.32
C VAL A 278 9.82 12.62 0.89
N ARG A 279 9.22 13.67 0.30
CA ARG A 279 8.86 13.69 -1.12
C ARG A 279 10.00 14.27 -1.94
N VAL A 280 10.30 13.65 -3.07
CA VAL A 280 11.37 14.08 -3.99
C VAL A 280 10.85 14.13 -5.43
N PRO A 281 11.48 14.91 -6.33
CA PRO A 281 11.05 15.10 -7.72
C PRO A 281 11.34 13.89 -8.61
N VAL A 282 10.81 12.72 -8.24
CA VAL A 282 10.78 11.50 -9.07
C VAL A 282 9.33 11.10 -9.32
N SER A 283 9.04 10.51 -10.48
CA SER A 283 7.67 10.16 -10.89
C SER A 283 7.08 9.02 -10.07
N THR A 284 7.83 7.92 -9.97
CA THR A 284 7.60 6.79 -9.06
C THR A 284 8.95 6.16 -8.72
N GLY A 285 8.94 5.05 -8.01
CA GLY A 285 10.16 4.35 -7.58
C GLY A 285 10.64 4.87 -6.23
N SER A 286 9.89 4.53 -5.19
CA SER A 286 10.15 4.96 -3.83
C SER A 286 11.08 4.00 -3.10
N LEU A 287 11.67 4.48 -2.01
CA LEU A 287 12.59 3.75 -1.15
C LEU A 287 12.16 3.89 0.31
N ILE A 288 12.25 2.81 1.07
CA ILE A 288 12.23 2.84 2.53
C ILE A 288 13.66 2.61 3.02
N ILE A 289 14.12 3.50 3.90
CA ILE A 289 15.30 3.30 4.73
C ILE A 289 14.80 2.86 6.09
N LEU A 290 14.94 1.57 6.38
CA LEU A 290 14.53 0.95 7.64
C LEU A 290 15.75 0.86 8.56
N VAL A 291 15.62 1.37 9.77
CA VAL A 291 16.61 1.19 10.83
C VAL A 291 15.99 0.33 11.92
N ALA A 292 16.57 -0.83 12.20
CA ALA A 292 16.12 -1.73 13.26
C ALA A 292 17.22 -1.88 14.31
N ALA A 293 16.89 -1.61 15.57
CA ALA A 293 17.78 -1.89 16.70
C ALA A 293 17.39 -3.24 17.31
N MET A 294 18.34 -4.17 17.35
CA MET A 294 18.13 -5.53 17.82
C MET A 294 19.11 -5.86 18.93
N ARG A 295 18.64 -6.55 19.96
CA ARG A 295 19.50 -7.04 21.05
C ARG A 295 20.27 -8.27 20.57
N ASP A 296 21.59 -8.23 20.71
CA ASP A 296 22.43 -9.41 20.60
C ASP A 296 22.49 -10.14 21.96
N GLU A 297 22.71 -11.46 21.91
CA GLU A 297 22.73 -12.33 23.10
C GLU A 297 24.13 -12.80 23.48
N SER A 298 25.17 -12.29 22.83
CA SER A 298 26.55 -12.67 23.13
C SER A 298 27.53 -11.50 22.97
N GLU A 299 28.67 -11.58 23.66
CA GLU A 299 29.75 -10.59 23.54
C GLU A 299 30.33 -10.50 22.12
N ASN A 300 30.12 -11.54 21.30
CA ASN A 300 30.45 -11.55 19.87
C ASN A 300 29.16 -11.36 19.06
N PRO A 301 28.86 -10.16 18.55
CA PRO A 301 27.59 -9.88 17.88
C PRO A 301 27.40 -10.81 16.67
N VAL A 302 26.27 -11.51 16.67
CA VAL A 302 25.93 -12.46 15.59
C VAL A 302 25.12 -11.75 14.51
N ILE A 303 24.40 -10.69 14.89
CA ILE A 303 23.65 -9.87 13.96
C ILE A 303 24.64 -9.03 13.14
N ASN A 304 24.74 -9.36 11.86
CA ASN A 304 25.58 -8.66 10.90
C ASN A 304 24.91 -8.64 9.52
N ARG A 305 25.48 -7.90 8.58
CA ARG A 305 25.00 -7.82 7.19
C ARG A 305 24.71 -9.19 6.56
N LYS A 306 25.59 -10.18 6.74
CA LYS A 306 25.41 -11.51 6.12
C LYS A 306 24.16 -12.19 6.66
N LEU A 307 23.93 -12.11 7.97
CA LEU A 307 22.73 -12.66 8.59
C LEU A 307 21.47 -11.95 8.09
N ILE A 308 21.44 -10.61 8.12
CA ILE A 308 20.29 -9.83 7.64
C ILE A 308 19.97 -10.15 6.17
N ASN A 309 20.99 -10.18 5.31
CA ASN A 309 20.82 -10.53 3.90
C ASN A 309 20.30 -11.97 3.73
N SER A 310 20.78 -12.93 4.54
CA SER A 310 20.29 -14.32 4.48
C SER A 310 18.81 -14.43 4.85
N ILE A 311 18.34 -13.67 5.86
CA ILE A 311 16.92 -13.65 6.26
C ILE A 311 16.04 -13.23 5.08
N TYR A 312 16.41 -12.15 4.38
CA TYR A 312 15.65 -11.66 3.24
C TYR A 312 15.77 -12.56 2.01
N ARG A 313 16.95 -13.14 1.76
CA ARG A 313 17.15 -14.11 0.69
C ARG A 313 16.26 -15.34 0.88
N ASP A 314 16.25 -15.88 2.10
CA ASP A 314 15.41 -17.03 2.47
C ASP A 314 13.92 -16.69 2.39
N ALA A 315 13.53 -15.49 2.84
CA ALA A 315 12.15 -15.03 2.75
C ALA A 315 11.68 -14.92 1.30
N GLY A 316 12.52 -14.38 0.41
CA GLY A 316 12.23 -14.32 -1.03
C GLY A 316 12.16 -15.69 -1.69
N GLN A 317 13.03 -16.64 -1.31
CA GLN A 317 12.99 -18.01 -1.82
C GLN A 317 11.75 -18.79 -1.36
N LYS A 318 11.30 -18.56 -0.11
CA LYS A 318 10.11 -19.20 0.47
C LYS A 318 8.81 -18.62 -0.09
N ASP A 319 8.81 -17.36 -0.52
CA ASP A 319 7.63 -16.72 -1.09
C ASP A 319 7.47 -17.07 -2.57
N GLY A 320 6.81 -18.19 -2.85
CA GLY A 320 6.52 -18.63 -4.23
C GLY A 320 5.67 -17.67 -5.06
N ARG A 321 5.19 -16.57 -4.49
CA ARG A 321 4.46 -15.48 -5.18
C ARG A 321 5.38 -14.36 -5.65
N GLY A 322 6.60 -14.27 -5.11
CA GLY A 322 7.60 -13.27 -5.49
C GLY A 322 7.34 -11.86 -4.94
N PHE A 323 6.64 -11.71 -3.82
CA PHE A 323 6.39 -10.40 -3.18
C PHE A 323 7.61 -9.83 -2.44
N ILE A 324 8.56 -10.68 -2.03
CA ILE A 324 9.88 -10.23 -1.58
C ILE A 324 10.90 -10.63 -2.63
N ARG A 325 11.61 -9.63 -3.17
CA ARG A 325 12.80 -9.87 -4.00
C ARG A 325 14.03 -9.40 -3.24
N PHE A 326 15.01 -10.26 -3.06
CA PHE A 326 16.33 -9.87 -2.57
C PHE A 326 17.27 -9.67 -3.78
N THR A 327 18.06 -8.61 -3.77
CA THR A 327 19.05 -8.33 -4.82
C THR A 327 20.34 -7.78 -4.23
N GLU A 328 21.45 -8.01 -4.92
CA GLU A 328 22.76 -7.39 -4.66
C GLU A 328 23.22 -6.53 -5.86
N GLU A 329 22.32 -6.31 -6.82
CA GLU A 329 22.50 -5.35 -7.91
C GLU A 329 22.47 -3.93 -7.36
N GLN A 330 23.23 -3.01 -7.96
CA GLN A 330 23.30 -1.62 -7.50
C GLN A 330 22.14 -0.80 -8.09
N ASN A 331 20.91 -1.03 -7.61
CA ASN A 331 19.70 -0.45 -8.19
C ASN A 331 19.55 1.05 -7.91
N VAL A 332 18.92 1.75 -8.85
CA VAL A 332 18.35 3.09 -8.65
C VAL A 332 16.83 3.06 -8.81
N SER A 333 16.15 4.17 -8.50
CA SER A 333 14.69 4.25 -8.51
C SER A 333 14.03 3.88 -9.85
N SER A 334 14.73 4.04 -10.97
CA SER A 334 14.21 3.72 -12.30
C SER A 334 14.17 2.23 -12.60
N ASP A 335 15.06 1.44 -12.00
CA ASP A 335 15.20 0.00 -12.30
C ASP A 335 14.03 -0.82 -11.76
N ILE A 336 13.28 -0.27 -10.81
CA ILE A 336 12.17 -0.94 -10.14
C ILE A 336 10.79 -0.53 -10.70
N ILE A 337 10.74 0.49 -11.57
CA ILE A 337 9.50 1.03 -12.12
C ILE A 337 8.84 0.00 -13.03
N GLY A 338 7.55 -0.28 -12.78
CA GLY A 338 6.76 -1.19 -13.60
C GLY A 338 7.10 -2.67 -13.41
N MET A 339 8.04 -3.01 -12.52
CA MET A 339 8.39 -4.39 -12.22
C MET A 339 7.18 -5.11 -11.61
N TYR A 340 6.68 -6.14 -12.27
CA TYR A 340 5.59 -6.96 -11.77
C TYR A 340 6.09 -7.95 -10.72
N GLY A 341 5.33 -8.12 -9.64
CA GLY A 341 5.59 -9.13 -8.62
C GLY A 341 5.90 -8.54 -7.25
N PRO A 342 7.08 -7.91 -7.04
CA PRO A 342 7.54 -7.59 -5.70
C PRO A 342 6.74 -6.48 -5.03
N ALA A 343 6.27 -6.76 -3.82
CA ALA A 343 5.80 -5.75 -2.88
C ALA A 343 6.97 -4.89 -2.38
N THR A 344 8.13 -5.52 -2.19
CA THR A 344 9.40 -4.89 -1.82
C THR A 344 10.58 -5.56 -2.54
N ILE A 345 11.60 -4.78 -2.88
CA ILE A 345 12.89 -5.26 -3.35
C ILE A 345 13.95 -4.82 -2.33
N ILE A 346 14.55 -5.79 -1.65
CA ILE A 346 15.56 -5.58 -0.61
C ILE A 346 16.92 -5.41 -1.27
N GLU A 347 17.54 -4.25 -1.05
CA GLU A 347 18.89 -3.92 -1.51
C GLU A 347 19.95 -4.45 -0.53
N GLY A 348 20.47 -5.62 -0.85
CA GLY A 348 21.47 -6.32 -0.06
C GLY A 348 22.86 -5.72 -0.17
N ASN A 349 23.17 -4.93 -1.21
CA ASN A 349 24.50 -4.34 -1.37
C ASN A 349 24.78 -3.23 -0.34
N GLU A 350 23.73 -2.50 0.08
CA GLU A 350 23.84 -1.36 0.99
C GLU A 350 23.40 -1.69 2.43
N THR A 351 23.03 -2.94 2.71
CA THR A 351 22.71 -3.35 4.09
C THR A 351 23.92 -3.13 5.00
N HIS A 352 23.72 -2.33 6.05
CA HIS A 352 24.77 -1.94 6.97
C HIS A 352 24.40 -2.27 8.40
N THR A 353 25.36 -2.73 9.20
CA THR A 353 25.14 -3.06 10.61
C THR A 353 26.22 -2.45 11.47
N ARG A 354 25.83 -1.91 12.63
CA ARG A 354 26.76 -1.41 13.65
C ARG A 354 26.30 -1.81 15.03
N THR A 355 27.18 -2.43 15.80
CA THR A 355 26.90 -2.83 17.19
C THR A 355 27.44 -1.81 18.16
N ALA A 356 26.62 -1.44 19.14
CA ALA A 356 27.02 -0.67 20.31
C ALA A 356 26.75 -1.50 21.56
N VAL A 357 27.59 -1.35 22.60
CA VAL A 357 27.38 -2.02 23.88
C VAL A 357 26.83 -0.99 24.87
N VAL A 358 25.59 -1.20 25.31
CA VAL A 358 24.96 -0.37 26.34
C VAL A 358 25.31 -0.96 27.71
N SER A 359 25.85 -0.14 28.61
CA SER A 359 26.11 -0.54 29.99
C SER A 359 24.96 -0.07 30.87
N LEU A 360 24.25 -1.01 31.49
CA LEU A 360 23.14 -0.75 32.40
C LEU A 360 23.64 -0.86 33.84
N ASP A 361 23.46 0.20 34.63
CA ASP A 361 23.69 0.18 36.07
C ASP A 361 22.45 -0.38 36.78
N LEU A 362 22.57 -1.62 37.26
CA LEU A 362 21.48 -2.32 37.93
C LEU A 362 21.16 -1.70 39.29
N ARG A 363 22.11 -1.07 39.98
CA ARG A 363 21.86 -0.41 41.27
C ARG A 363 20.95 0.79 41.08
N ALA A 364 21.26 1.62 40.08
CA ALA A 364 20.45 2.79 39.77
C ALA A 364 19.02 2.39 39.37
N LEU A 365 18.86 1.35 38.54
CA LEU A 365 17.55 0.86 38.10
C LEU A 365 16.72 0.27 39.26
N LEU A 366 17.31 -0.59 40.08
CA LEU A 366 16.62 -1.22 41.22
C LEU A 366 16.28 -0.22 42.32
N ALA A 367 17.16 0.75 42.59
CA ALA A 367 16.88 1.85 43.50
C ALA A 367 15.68 2.69 43.04
N SER A 368 15.58 2.97 41.74
CA SER A 368 14.46 3.72 41.16
C SER A 368 13.12 2.98 41.24
N SER A 369 13.14 1.66 41.42
CA SER A 369 11.98 0.79 41.57
C SER A 369 11.73 0.35 43.02
N GLY A 370 12.42 0.95 43.99
CA GLY A 370 12.20 0.71 45.43
C GLY A 370 12.71 -0.63 45.95
N THR A 371 13.52 -1.35 45.17
CA THR A 371 14.04 -2.67 45.54
C THR A 371 15.41 -2.54 46.21
N GLN A 372 15.61 -3.15 47.38
CA GLN A 372 16.92 -3.18 48.05
C GLN A 372 17.89 -4.06 47.26
N VAL A 373 19.07 -3.53 46.95
CA VAL A 373 20.10 -4.22 46.17
C VAL A 373 21.07 -4.95 47.11
N PRO A 374 21.23 -6.28 46.99
CA PRO A 374 22.23 -7.03 47.75
C PRO A 374 23.65 -6.49 47.49
N ALA A 375 24.53 -6.51 48.51
CA ALA A 375 25.88 -5.95 48.42
C ALA A 375 26.77 -6.68 47.40
N ASP A 376 26.46 -7.94 47.11
CA ASP A 376 27.12 -8.88 46.20
C ASP A 376 26.47 -8.97 44.80
N ALA A 377 25.40 -8.21 44.56
CA ALA A 377 24.71 -8.22 43.27
C ALA A 377 25.58 -7.62 42.15
N LEU A 378 25.48 -8.23 40.96
CA LEU A 378 26.08 -7.71 39.73
C LEU A 378 25.63 -6.25 39.54
N THR A 379 26.59 -5.33 39.44
CA THR A 379 26.28 -3.89 39.42
C THR A 379 26.06 -3.34 38.03
N THR A 380 26.62 -4.01 37.02
CA THR A 380 26.59 -3.52 35.63
C THR A 380 26.39 -4.67 34.68
N VAL A 381 25.42 -4.54 33.78
CA VAL A 381 25.19 -5.47 32.66
C VAL A 381 25.55 -4.78 31.36
N LYS A 382 26.34 -5.44 30.52
CA LYS A 382 26.64 -4.98 29.16
C LYS A 382 25.70 -5.68 28.19
N VAL A 383 24.91 -4.90 27.46
CA VAL A 383 23.96 -5.40 26.48
C VAL A 383 24.39 -4.93 25.08
N PRO A 384 24.84 -5.83 24.21
CA PRO A 384 25.13 -5.50 22.82
C PRO A 384 23.82 -5.25 22.06
N ILE A 385 23.76 -4.15 21.34
CA ILE A 385 22.64 -3.75 20.51
C ILE A 385 23.17 -3.47 19.11
N THR A 386 22.72 -4.27 18.15
CA THR A 386 23.05 -4.08 16.74
C THR A 386 21.97 -3.26 16.06
N GLN A 387 22.38 -2.13 15.48
CA GLN A 387 21.56 -1.37 14.56
C GLN A 387 21.81 -1.86 13.14
N ALA A 388 20.74 -2.18 12.42
CA ALA A 388 20.78 -2.52 11.00
C ALA A 388 20.06 -1.44 10.19
N VAL A 389 20.71 -0.96 9.13
CA VAL A 389 20.11 -0.11 8.08
C VAL A 389 19.84 -0.99 6.88
N ILE A 390 18.57 -1.04 6.47
CA ILE A 390 18.05 -1.92 5.43
C ILE A 390 17.24 -1.07 4.44
N TYR A 391 17.47 -1.30 3.16
CA TYR A 391 16.88 -0.54 2.07
C TYR A 391 15.87 -1.39 1.32
N GLY A 392 14.64 -0.86 1.17
CA GLY A 392 13.55 -1.54 0.47
C GLY A 392 12.95 -0.65 -0.61
N TRP A 393 13.20 -0.99 -1.87
CA TRP A 393 12.61 -0.32 -3.01
C TRP A 393 11.17 -0.79 -3.24
N TYR A 394 10.33 0.10 -3.75
CA TYR A 394 8.99 -0.23 -4.20
C TYR A 394 8.47 0.78 -5.23
N ASP A 395 7.85 0.29 -6.29
CA ASP A 395 7.08 1.14 -7.19
C ASP A 395 5.77 1.51 -6.48
N ASN A 396 5.69 2.74 -6.00
CA ASN A 396 4.57 3.22 -5.20
C ASN A 396 3.24 3.31 -5.97
N GLU A 397 3.22 3.02 -7.27
CA GLU A 397 2.01 2.99 -8.09
C GLU A 397 1.78 1.58 -8.67
N LEU A 398 2.29 1.26 -9.85
CA LEU A 398 1.93 0.04 -10.59
C LEU A 398 2.67 -1.20 -10.09
N GLY A 399 4.00 -1.18 -10.14
CA GLY A 399 4.85 -2.36 -9.95
C GLY A 399 4.62 -3.07 -8.61
N SER A 400 4.44 -2.31 -7.51
CA SER A 400 4.14 -2.86 -6.19
C SER A 400 2.67 -2.62 -5.80
N TYR A 401 2.27 -1.38 -5.48
CA TYR A 401 1.01 -1.16 -4.77
C TYR A 401 -0.23 -1.65 -5.52
N THR A 402 -0.36 -1.29 -6.79
CA THR A 402 -1.52 -1.68 -7.62
C THR A 402 -1.56 -3.19 -7.85
N ASN A 403 -0.42 -3.83 -8.06
CA ASN A 403 -0.35 -5.28 -8.20
C ASN A 403 -0.78 -6.00 -6.92
N MET A 404 -0.33 -5.52 -5.76
CA MET A 404 -0.73 -6.06 -4.46
C MET A 404 -2.23 -5.84 -4.18
N LEU A 405 -2.75 -4.66 -4.52
CA LEU A 405 -4.17 -4.35 -4.42
C LEU A 405 -4.99 -5.26 -5.36
N GLY A 406 -4.57 -5.44 -6.61
CA GLY A 406 -5.25 -6.30 -7.58
C GLY A 406 -5.25 -7.78 -7.21
N GLY A 407 -4.15 -8.27 -6.61
CA GLY A 407 -4.11 -9.60 -6.02
C GLY A 407 -5.08 -9.76 -4.85
N LEU A 408 -5.16 -8.76 -3.96
CA LEU A 408 -6.17 -8.73 -2.88
C LEU A 408 -7.60 -8.71 -3.43
N THR A 409 -7.85 -7.89 -4.46
CA THR A 409 -9.14 -7.83 -5.15
C THR A 409 -9.55 -9.19 -5.70
N THR A 410 -8.62 -9.89 -6.35
CA THR A 410 -8.87 -11.24 -6.90
C THR A 410 -9.17 -12.25 -5.78
N LYS A 411 -8.43 -12.20 -4.67
CA LYS A 411 -8.68 -13.06 -3.50
C LYS A 411 -10.06 -12.81 -2.89
N ILE A 412 -10.47 -11.54 -2.75
CA ILE A 412 -11.78 -11.19 -2.20
C ILE A 412 -12.90 -11.56 -3.18
N ALA A 413 -12.71 -11.33 -4.48
CA ALA A 413 -13.66 -11.69 -5.53
C ALA A 413 -13.99 -13.19 -5.50
N ALA A 414 -12.99 -14.04 -5.22
CA ALA A 414 -13.18 -15.48 -5.06
C ALA A 414 -14.12 -15.86 -3.92
N SER A 415 -14.52 -14.95 -3.02
CA SER A 415 -15.55 -15.19 -1.99
C SER A 415 -16.89 -14.51 -2.29
N VAL A 416 -16.90 -13.52 -3.18
CA VAL A 416 -18.08 -12.72 -3.54
C VAL A 416 -18.86 -13.37 -4.69
N TYR A 417 -18.15 -14.02 -5.61
CA TYR A 417 -18.73 -14.62 -6.84
C TYR A 417 -18.78 -16.16 -6.80
N GLN A 418 -18.78 -16.77 -5.61
CA GLN A 418 -18.98 -18.22 -5.43
C GLN A 418 -20.44 -18.64 -5.56
#